data_AF-T1B780-F1
#
_entry.id   AF-T1B780-F1
#
_cell.length_a   1.000
_cell.length_b   1.000
_cell.length_c   1.000
_cell.angle_alpha   90.00
_cell.angle_beta   90.00
_cell.angle_gamma   90.00
#
_symmetry.space_group_name_H-M   'P 1'
#
loop_
_entity.id
_entity.type
_entity.pdbx_description
1 polymer ?
#
loop_
_entity_poly.entity_id
_entity_poly.type
_entity_poly.pdbx_seq_one_letter_code
_entity_poly.pdbx_strand_id
1 'polypeptide(L)'
;MDTGGSNVQFGINAEDGRMVVIEMNPRVSRSSALASKATGFPIAKVAAKLAVGYTLDELRNEITGGKTPASFEPSIDYVVTKIPRFAFEKFRRRRAPDHADEIGGRGNGDRTQHA
;
A
#
# COMPACT_ATOMS: atom_id res chain seq x y z
N MET A 1 -1.22 7.40 24.75
CA MET A 1 -1.72 6.10 24.29
C MET A 1 -1.49 6.04 22.79
N ASP A 2 -0.62 5.16 22.32
CA ASP A 2 -0.29 5.02 20.89
C ASP A 2 -1.15 3.92 20.25
N THR A 3 -2.47 4.02 20.40
CA THR A 3 -3.41 3.05 19.84
C THR A 3 -3.71 3.40 18.38
N GLY A 4 -3.18 2.61 17.44
CA GLY A 4 -3.37 2.89 16.00
C GLY A 4 -2.65 1.93 15.06
N GLY A 5 -2.80 2.17 13.75
CA GLY A 5 -2.17 1.37 12.71
C GLY A 5 -0.71 1.74 12.49
N SER A 6 0.12 0.75 12.20
CA SER A 6 1.55 0.92 11.88
C SER A 6 1.93 0.12 10.63
N ASN A 7 3.08 0.45 10.03
CA ASN A 7 3.65 -0.30 8.90
C ASN A 7 5.07 -0.77 9.23
N VAL A 8 5.26 -2.09 9.21
CA VAL A 8 6.57 -2.74 9.42
C VAL A 8 7.13 -3.18 8.07
N GLN A 9 8.44 -3.00 7.87
CA GLN A 9 9.15 -3.47 6.69
C GLN A 9 10.20 -4.51 7.06
N PHE A 10 10.32 -5.55 6.24
CA PHE A 10 11.22 -6.68 6.44
C PHE A 10 12.10 -6.91 5.21
N GLY A 11 13.32 -7.39 5.44
CA GLY A 11 14.15 -8.02 4.42
C GLY A 11 14.15 -9.53 4.61
N ILE A 12 14.05 -10.30 3.53
CA ILE A 12 14.06 -11.76 3.57
C ILE A 12 15.16 -12.24 2.62
N ASN A 13 16.11 -13.03 3.13
CA ASN A 13 17.07 -13.72 2.29
C ASN A 13 16.37 -14.86 1.55
N ALA A 14 16.49 -14.89 0.22
CA ALA A 14 15.80 -15.87 -0.64
C ALA A 14 16.38 -17.29 -0.52
N GLU A 15 17.65 -17.43 -0.12
CA GLU A 15 18.31 -18.74 -0.06
C GLU A 15 17.96 -19.53 1.22
N ASP A 16 17.91 -18.84 2.36
CA ASP A 16 17.75 -19.47 3.68
C ASP A 16 16.51 -18.99 4.46
N GLY A 17 15.75 -18.03 3.93
CA GLY A 17 14.57 -17.46 4.57
C GLY A 17 14.87 -16.55 5.76
N ARG A 18 16.14 -16.20 6.02
CA ARG A 18 16.51 -15.32 7.13
C ARG A 18 15.77 -13.98 6.99
N MET A 19 14.94 -13.68 7.98
CA MET A 19 14.16 -12.45 8.05
C MET A 19 14.83 -11.44 8.98
N VAL A 20 14.89 -10.19 8.54
CA VAL A 20 15.34 -9.04 9.34
C VAL A 20 14.29 -7.93 9.32
N VAL A 21 14.11 -7.26 10.46
CA VAL A 21 13.29 -6.05 10.53
C VAL A 21 14.13 -4.88 10.01
N ILE A 22 13.57 -4.11 9.07
CA ILE A 22 14.21 -2.92 8.51
C ILE A 22 13.80 -1.69 9.32
N GLU A 23 12.50 -1.43 9.40
CA GLU A 23 11.96 -0.28 10.13
C GLU A 23 10.49 -0.50 10.53
N MET A 24 10.01 0.39 11.41
CA MET A 24 8.61 0.54 11.77
C MET A 24 8.20 2.00 11.58
N ASN A 25 7.09 2.20 10.87
CA ASN A 25 6.44 3.51 10.75
C ASN A 25 5.22 3.52 11.70
N PRO A 26 5.28 4.18 12.87
CA PRO A 26 4.22 4.18 13.87
C PRO A 26 3.08 5.14 13.50
N ARG A 27 2.56 5.00 12.29
CA ARG A 27 1.49 5.81 11.72
C ARG A 27 0.91 5.15 10.48
N VAL A 28 -0.27 5.62 10.09
CA VAL A 28 -0.80 5.37 8.74
C VAL A 28 0.16 5.90 7.67
N SER A 29 0.41 5.07 6.66
CA SER A 29 1.35 5.33 5.57
C SER A 29 0.67 5.22 4.20
N ARG A 30 1.40 5.56 3.13
CA ARG A 30 0.94 5.32 1.75
C ARG A 30 0.65 3.82 1.53
N SER A 31 1.41 2.94 2.17
CA SER A 31 1.18 1.49 2.13
C SER A 31 -0.10 1.10 2.88
N SER A 32 -0.42 1.75 4.01
CA SER A 32 -1.71 1.56 4.69
C SER A 32 -2.89 1.97 3.82
N ALA A 33 -2.77 3.07 3.07
CA ALA A 33 -3.80 3.50 2.13
C ALA A 33 -4.00 2.49 1.00
N LEU A 34 -2.90 1.96 0.42
CA LEU A 34 -2.96 0.89 -0.57
C LEU A 34 -3.62 -0.37 0.01
N ALA A 35 -3.22 -0.81 1.20
CA ALA A 35 -3.80 -1.98 1.87
C ALA A 35 -5.30 -1.79 2.14
N SER A 36 -5.73 -0.58 2.52
CA SER A 36 -7.15 -0.27 2.72
C SER A 36 -7.95 -0.38 1.42
N LYS A 37 -7.36 0.03 0.29
CA LYS A 37 -7.99 -0.14 -1.03
C LYS A 37 -7.98 -1.59 -1.50
N ALA A 38 -6.89 -2.32 -1.22
CA ALA A 38 -6.72 -3.70 -1.64
C ALA A 38 -7.64 -4.68 -0.89
N THR A 39 -7.98 -4.39 0.37
CA THR A 39 -8.78 -5.29 1.23
C THR A 39 -10.19 -4.77 1.50
N GLY A 40 -10.45 -3.51 1.18
CA GLY A 40 -11.64 -2.77 1.62
C GLY A 40 -11.62 -2.36 3.10
N PHE A 41 -10.66 -2.83 3.90
CA PHE A 41 -10.61 -2.54 5.34
C PHE A 41 -10.14 -1.10 5.60
N PRO A 42 -10.94 -0.23 6.25
CA PRO A 42 -10.62 1.19 6.33
C PRO A 42 -9.65 1.50 7.49
N ILE A 43 -8.36 1.20 7.31
CA ILE A 43 -7.32 1.27 8.36
C ILE A 43 -7.30 2.64 9.07
N ALA A 44 -7.33 3.75 8.33
CA ALA A 44 -7.28 5.09 8.94
C ALA A 44 -8.52 5.38 9.81
N LYS A 45 -9.70 4.93 9.39
CA LYS A 45 -10.96 5.11 10.12
C LYS A 45 -10.99 4.27 11.39
N VAL A 46 -10.53 3.02 11.30
CA VAL A 46 -10.41 2.12 12.46
C VAL A 46 -9.39 2.68 13.44
N ALA A 47 -8.19 3.04 12.99
CA ALA A 47 -7.14 3.63 13.83
C ALA A 47 -7.61 4.90 14.57
N ALA A 48 -8.37 5.77 13.91
CA ALA A 48 -8.93 6.96 14.55
C ALA A 48 -9.90 6.63 15.70
N LYS A 49 -10.70 5.56 15.56
CA LYS A 49 -11.60 5.11 16.63
C LYS A 49 -10.83 4.44 17.78
N LEU A 50 -9.80 3.65 17.46
CA LEU A 50 -8.91 3.07 18.47
C LEU A 50 -8.19 4.16 19.29
N ALA A 51 -7.82 5.27 18.65
CA ALA A 51 -7.16 6.41 19.31
C ALA A 51 -8.04 7.09 20.37
N VAL A 52 -9.37 6.95 20.28
CA VAL A 52 -10.33 7.50 21.26
C VAL A 52 -10.90 6.43 22.21
N GLY A 53 -10.25 5.27 22.29
CA GLY A 53 -10.52 4.26 23.32
C GLY A 53 -11.40 3.07 22.90
N TYR A 54 -11.81 3.00 21.63
CA TYR A 54 -12.49 1.79 21.13
C TYR A 54 -11.50 0.63 21.00
N THR A 55 -12.02 -0.58 21.06
CA THR A 55 -11.35 -1.85 20.75
C THR A 55 -11.79 -2.36 19.38
N LEU A 56 -11.02 -3.29 18.79
CA LEU A 56 -11.36 -3.86 17.47
C LEU A 56 -12.69 -4.64 17.49
N ASP A 57 -13.04 -5.26 18.62
CA ASP A 57 -14.27 -6.06 18.79
C ASP A 57 -15.54 -5.20 18.82
N GLU A 58 -15.42 -3.96 19.32
CA GLU A 58 -16.54 -2.99 19.38
C GLU A 58 -16.85 -2.39 18.01
N LEU A 59 -15.88 -2.41 17.09
CA LEU A 59 -16.00 -1.82 15.77
C LEU A 59 -16.61 -2.82 14.79
N ARG A 60 -17.58 -2.37 13.99
CA ARG A 60 -18.25 -3.19 12.97
C ARG A 60 -17.60 -3.02 11.61
N ASN A 61 -17.44 -4.13 10.88
CA ASN A 61 -16.89 -4.14 9.52
C ASN A 61 -17.94 -3.73 8.48
N GLU A 62 -17.74 -2.54 7.90
CA GLU A 62 -18.66 -1.93 6.95
C GLU A 62 -18.82 -2.73 5.64
N ILE A 63 -17.78 -3.46 5.21
CA ILE A 63 -17.82 -4.26 3.98
C ILE A 63 -18.87 -5.37 4.08
N THR A 64 -18.97 -5.99 5.25
CA THR A 64 -19.93 -7.09 5.51
C THR A 64 -21.30 -6.59 5.97
N GLY A 65 -21.58 -5.29 5.84
CA GLY A 65 -22.80 -4.67 6.36
C GLY A 65 -22.88 -4.69 7.89
N GLY A 66 -21.73 -4.70 8.58
CA GLY A 66 -21.65 -4.71 10.04
C GLY A 66 -21.89 -6.07 10.70
N LYS A 67 -21.98 -7.16 9.92
CA LYS A 67 -22.19 -8.52 10.44
C LYS A 67 -20.98 -9.07 11.20
N THR A 68 -19.78 -8.69 10.79
CA THR A 68 -18.51 -9.10 11.43
C THR A 68 -17.88 -7.92 12.19
N PRO A 69 -17.12 -8.18 13.27
CA PRO A 69 -16.34 -7.14 13.95
C PRO A 69 -15.14 -6.71 13.08
N ALA A 70 -14.42 -5.66 13.49
CA ALA A 70 -13.18 -5.22 12.86
C ALA A 70 -11.95 -6.02 13.33
N SER A 71 -12.12 -6.88 14.34
CA SER A 71 -11.13 -7.85 14.84
C SER A 71 -11.03 -9.08 13.94
N PHE A 72 -10.62 -8.88 12.69
CA PHE A 72 -10.37 -9.96 11.73
C PHE A 72 -9.24 -9.59 10.79
N GLU A 73 -8.66 -10.62 10.16
CA GLU A 73 -7.72 -10.44 9.05
C GLU A 73 -8.47 -10.59 7.71
N PRO A 74 -8.45 -9.58 6.83
CA PRO A 74 -9.09 -9.68 5.53
C PRO A 74 -8.48 -10.78 4.67
N SER A 75 -9.33 -11.62 4.06
CA SER A 75 -8.97 -12.54 3.00
C SER A 75 -9.45 -12.00 1.66
N ILE A 76 -8.59 -12.01 0.65
CA ILE A 76 -8.90 -11.58 -0.71
C ILE A 76 -8.79 -12.76 -1.69
N ASP A 77 -9.67 -12.82 -2.68
CA ASP A 77 -9.72 -13.82 -3.74
C ASP A 77 -9.21 -13.28 -5.10
N TYR A 78 -8.48 -12.17 -5.06
CA TYR A 78 -7.89 -11.48 -6.20
C TYR A 78 -6.49 -10.95 -5.89
N VAL A 79 -5.77 -10.53 -6.94
CA VAL A 79 -4.43 -9.94 -6.83
C VAL A 79 -4.50 -8.44 -7.08
N VAL A 80 -3.80 -7.66 -6.25
CA VAL A 80 -3.67 -6.21 -6.39
C VAL A 80 -2.25 -5.83 -6.76
N THR A 81 -2.09 -5.17 -7.90
CA THR A 81 -0.78 -4.70 -8.40
C THR A 81 -0.69 -3.18 -8.32
N LYS A 82 0.39 -2.66 -7.73
CA LYS A 82 0.66 -1.22 -7.63
C LYS A 82 1.92 -0.85 -8.41
N ILE A 83 1.74 -0.08 -9.48
CA ILE A 83 2.84 0.40 -10.33
C ILE A 83 3.08 1.89 -10.04
N PRO A 84 4.32 2.30 -9.69
CA PRO A 84 4.64 3.72 -9.52
C PRO A 84 4.61 4.46 -10.87
N ARG A 85 4.04 5.67 -10.87
CA ARG A 85 4.03 6.55 -12.05
C ARG A 85 5.17 7.55 -11.94
N PHE A 86 6.04 7.57 -12.94
CA PHE A 86 7.15 8.53 -13.04
C PHE A 86 6.87 9.60 -14.09
N ALA A 87 7.40 10.81 -13.88
CA ALA A 87 7.27 11.95 -14.80
C ALA A 87 8.65 12.39 -15.27
N PHE A 88 9.43 11.45 -15.84
CA PHE A 88 10.81 11.68 -16.24
C PHE A 88 10.93 12.74 -17.33
N GLU A 89 9.88 12.98 -18.12
CA GLU A 89 9.83 14.04 -19.13
C GLU A 89 10.16 15.43 -18.55
N LYS A 90 9.89 15.65 -17.26
CA LYS A 90 10.13 16.92 -16.57
C LYS A 90 11.58 17.14 -16.14
N PHE A 91 12.45 16.11 -16.21
CA PHE A 91 13.80 16.14 -15.63
C PHE A 91 14.91 15.75 -16.63
N ARG A 92 14.88 16.30 -17.85
CA ARG A 92 15.79 15.99 -18.98
C ARG A 92 17.30 16.07 -18.70
N ARG A 93 17.76 16.68 -17.59
CA ARG A 93 19.19 16.87 -17.26
C ARG A 93 19.67 16.07 -16.04
N ARG A 94 18.82 15.31 -15.36
CA ARG A 94 19.26 14.38 -14.31
C ARG A 94 19.25 12.97 -14.89
N ARG A 95 20.39 12.27 -14.84
CA ARG A 95 20.41 10.83 -15.15
C ARG A 95 19.32 10.16 -14.33
N ALA A 96 18.53 9.30 -14.98
CA ALA A 96 17.66 8.39 -14.26
C ALA A 96 18.53 7.56 -13.31
N PRO A 97 18.09 7.28 -12.07
CA PRO A 97 18.76 6.29 -11.24
C PRO A 97 18.80 4.96 -11.98
N ASP A 98 19.94 4.26 -11.93
CA ASP A 98 20.33 3.09 -12.76
C ASP A 98 19.51 1.80 -12.50
N HIS A 99 18.19 1.89 -12.35
CA HIS A 99 17.27 0.76 -12.17
C HIS A 99 16.12 0.76 -13.19
N ALA A 100 16.38 1.29 -14.39
CA ALA A 100 15.43 1.28 -15.51
C ALA A 100 16.07 0.67 -16.78
N ASP A 101 16.81 -0.42 -16.63
CA ASP A 101 16.94 -1.42 -17.70
C ASP A 101 15.78 -2.39 -17.44
N GLU A 102 14.78 -2.61 -18.30
CA GLU A 102 14.90 -2.96 -19.71
C GLU A 102 13.48 -2.99 -20.30
N ILE A 103 13.03 -1.99 -21.08
CA ILE A 103 12.02 -2.18 -22.15
C ILE A 103 12.34 -1.18 -23.27
N GLY A 104 13.24 -1.58 -24.17
CA GLY A 104 13.44 -0.93 -25.45
C GLY A 104 12.35 -1.36 -26.45
N GLY A 105 11.49 -0.44 -26.83
CA GLY A 105 10.59 -0.58 -27.99
C GLY A 105 10.52 0.73 -28.75
N ARG A 106 11.29 0.86 -29.84
CA ARG A 106 11.17 1.99 -30.77
C ARG A 106 9.84 1.89 -31.51
N GLY A 107 9.02 2.92 -31.41
CA GLY A 107 7.83 3.10 -32.24
C GLY A 107 7.57 4.59 -32.44
N ASN A 108 8.00 5.13 -33.57
CA ASN A 108 7.75 6.50 -33.99
C ASN A 108 6.34 6.56 -34.60
N GLY A 109 5.48 7.45 -34.14
CA GLY A 109 4.11 7.54 -34.66
C GLY A 109 3.24 8.53 -33.90
N ASP A 110 3.37 9.80 -34.29
CA ASP A 110 2.39 10.85 -34.09
C ASP A 110 0.95 10.35 -34.27
N ARG A 111 0.08 10.64 -33.28
CA ARG A 111 -1.35 10.96 -33.48
C ARG A 111 -1.98 11.47 -32.19
N THR A 112 -2.04 12.80 -32.11
CA THR A 112 -3.24 13.61 -31.79
C THR A 112 -4.19 13.15 -30.67
N GLN A 113 -4.27 14.04 -29.68
CA GLN A 113 -5.37 14.26 -28.74
C GLN A 113 -6.75 14.16 -29.40
N HIS A 114 -7.75 13.60 -28.73
CA HIS A 114 -9.12 14.14 -28.64
C HIS A 114 -9.98 13.38 -27.62
N ALA A 115 -10.71 14.16 -26.81
CA ALA A 115 -11.91 13.90 -26.02
C ALA A 115 -11.89 12.81 -24.93
#